data_AF-A0A2G6MUH7-F1
#
_entry.id   AF-A0A2G6MUH7-F1
#
_cell.length_a   1.000
_cell.length_b   1.000
_cell.length_c   1.000
_cell.angle_alpha   90.00
_cell.angle_beta   90.00
_cell.angle_gamma   90.00
#
_symmetry.space_group_name_H-M   'P 1'
#
loop_
_entity.id
_entity.type
_entity.pdbx_description
1 polymer ?
#
loop_
_entity_poly.entity_id
_entity_poly.type
_entity_poly.pdbx_seq_one_letter_code
_entity_poly.pdbx_strand_id
1 'polypeptide(L)' 'MESIPTRSILNTEYRNWQITIQADENMCAHYSFAITSTTGYTQHVSMGGKDELSALRRAKEM' A
#
# COMPACT_ATOMS: atom_id res chain seq x y z
N MET A 1 13.39 19.20 -9.50
CA MET A 1 12.39 18.55 -8.63
C MET A 1 11.98 17.28 -9.34
N GLU A 2 12.78 16.24 -9.16
CA GLU A 2 12.52 14.93 -9.76
C GLU A 2 11.43 14.26 -8.92
N SER A 3 10.31 13.95 -9.56
CA SER A 3 9.26 13.12 -8.98
C SER A 3 9.88 11.78 -8.61
N ILE A 4 10.08 11.55 -7.31
CA ILE A 4 10.57 10.30 -6.77
C ILE A 4 9.61 9.20 -7.25
N PRO A 5 10.08 8.14 -7.92
CA PRO A 5 9.19 7.09 -8.38
C PRO A 5 8.72 6.30 -7.16
N THR A 6 7.47 6.51 -6.75
CA THR A 6 6.79 5.65 -5.77
C THR A 6 6.74 4.24 -6.36
N ARG A 7 7.67 3.38 -5.96
CA ARG A 7 7.82 2.05 -6.53
C ARG A 7 6.84 1.12 -5.83
N SER A 8 5.79 0.73 -6.56
CA SER A 8 4.90 -0.35 -6.13
C SER A 8 5.69 -1.65 -6.06
N ILE A 9 5.81 -2.20 -4.87
CA ILE A 9 6.66 -3.37 -4.56
C ILE A 9 5.84 -4.65 -4.47
N LEU A 10 4.57 -4.55 -4.07
CA LEU A 10 3.66 -5.68 -4.03
C LEU A 10 2.28 -5.28 -4.56
N ASN A 11 1.73 -6.07 -5.47
CA ASN A 11 0.33 -5.97 -5.89
C ASN A 11 -0.30 -7.35 -5.74
N THR A 12 -1.37 -7.45 -4.95
CA THR A 12 -2.04 -8.72 -4.67
C THR A 12 -3.53 -8.51 -4.51
N GLU A 13 -4.32 -9.51 -4.88
CA GLU A 13 -5.77 -9.48 -4.67
C GLU A 13 -6.11 -10.23 -3.37
N TYR A 14 -6.92 -9.62 -2.51
CA TYR A 14 -7.42 -10.21 -1.28
C TYR A 14 -8.91 -9.91 -1.14
N ARG A 15 -9.76 -10.94 -1.02
CA ARG A 15 -11.23 -10.81 -0.86
C ARG A 15 -11.88 -9.92 -1.94
N ASN A 16 -11.50 -10.12 -3.21
CA ASN A 16 -11.96 -9.29 -4.34
C ASN A 16 -11.56 -7.81 -4.24
N TRP A 17 -10.56 -7.47 -3.42
CA TRP A 17 -9.97 -6.14 -3.32
C TRP A 17 -8.52 -6.21 -3.79
N GLN A 18 -8.09 -5.22 -4.58
CA GLN A 18 -6.70 -5.08 -5.01
C GLN A 18 -5.91 -4.32 -3.96
N ILE A 19 -4.89 -4.95 -3.40
CA ILE A 19 -3.97 -4.35 -2.44
C ILE A 19 -2.68 -4.02 -3.17
N THR A 20 -2.32 -2.75 -3.20
CA THR A 20 -1.05 -2.25 -3.73
C THR A 20 -0.22 -1.70 -2.60
N ILE A 21 0.95 -2.28 -2.34
CA ILE A 21 1.92 -1.77 -1.37
C ILE A 21 2.98 -0.97 -2.10
N GLN A 22 3.27 0.21 -1.55
CA GLN A 22 4.22 1.17 -2.07
C GLN A 22 5.27 1.45 -1.02
N ALA A 23 6.54 1.24 -1.36
CA ALA A 23 7.64 1.70 -0.54
C ALA A 23 7.93 3.16 -0.89
N ASP A 24 8.01 3.98 0.13
CA ASP A 24 8.46 5.36 0.00
C ASP A 24 9.48 5.63 1.11
N GLU A 25 10.76 5.57 0.72
CA GLU A 25 11.89 5.80 1.62
C GLU A 25 11.94 7.25 2.14
N ASN A 26 11.18 8.17 1.55
CA ASN A 26 11.05 9.55 2.03
C ASN A 26 9.87 9.74 3.00
N MET A 27 9.01 8.73 3.20
CA MET A 27 7.96 8.79 4.21
C MET A 27 8.43 8.23 5.55
N CYS A 28 8.07 8.87 6.66
CA CYS A 28 8.41 8.41 8.03
C CYS A 28 7.95 6.98 8.34
N ALA A 29 6.97 6.45 7.61
CA ALA A 29 6.45 5.10 7.77
C ALA A 29 7.14 4.07 6.86
N HIS A 30 8.03 4.48 5.94
CA HIS A 30 8.73 3.69 4.92
C HIS A 30 7.82 2.95 3.90
N TYR A 31 6.60 2.55 4.29
CA TYR A 31 5.65 1.84 3.44
C TYR A 31 4.23 2.39 3.61
N SER A 32 3.53 2.49 2.48
CA SER A 32 2.12 2.81 2.36
C SER A 32 1.40 1.72 1.58
N PHE A 33 0.07 1.63 1.70
CA PHE A 33 -0.71 0.72 0.89
C PHE A 33 -2.02 1.35 0.43
N ALA A 34 -2.48 0.95 -0.76
CA ALA A 34 -3.79 1.28 -1.29
C ALA A 34 -4.61 0.01 -1.44
N ILE A 35 -5.87 0.05 -1.00
CA ILE A 35 -6.83 -1.04 -1.17
C ILE A 35 -7.94 -0.55 -2.09
N THR A 36 -8.07 -1.17 -3.25
CA THR A 36 -9.10 -0.87 -4.24
C THR A 36 -10.14 -1.98 -4.25
N SER A 37 -11.36 -1.66 -3.83
CA SER A 37 -12.51 -2.55 -3.97
C SER A 37 -12.90 -2.69 -5.46
N THR A 38 -13.49 -3.83 -5.81
CA THR A 38 -14.13 -4.08 -7.12
C THR A 38 -15.23 -3.08 -7.46
N THR A 39 -15.78 -2.39 -6.47
CA THR A 39 -16.77 -1.30 -6.64
C THR A 39 -16.13 0.05 -6.99
N GLY A 40 -14.80 0.11 -7.15
CA GLY A 40 -14.04 1.32 -7.52
C GLY A 40 -13.62 2.19 -6.34
N TYR A 41 -13.96 1.81 -5.11
CA TYR A 41 -13.52 2.53 -3.91
C TYR A 41 -12.05 2.20 -3.63
N THR A 42 -11.21 3.23 -3.61
CA THR A 42 -9.79 3.10 -3.25
C THR A 42 -9.54 3.76 -1.91
N GLN A 43 -8.97 3.01 -0.96
CA GLN A 43 -8.56 3.50 0.33
C GLN A 43 -7.04 3.50 0.42
N HIS A 44 -6.45 4.68 0.54
CA HIS A 44 -5.00 4.84 0.68
C HIS A 44 -4.61 5.03 2.15
N VAL A 45 -3.65 4.25 2.62
CA VAL A 45 -3.12 4.27 3.97
C VAL A 45 -1.62 4.54 3.91
N SER A 46 -1.25 5.79 4.21
CA SER A 46 0.14 6.26 4.15
C SER A 46 1.03 5.68 5.26
N MET A 47 0.45 5.13 6.33
CA MET A 47 1.16 4.51 7.46
C MET A 47 0.96 3.00 7.47
N GLY A 48 1.38 2.34 6.39
CA GLY A 48 1.19 0.91 6.20
C GLY A 48 1.94 0.09 7.23
N GLY A 49 3.19 0.48 7.52
CA GLY A 49 4.03 -0.14 8.52
C GLY A 49 5.50 -0.01 8.14
N LYS A 50 6.41 -0.31 9.08
CA LYS A 50 7.85 -0.18 8.84
C LYS A 50 8.44 -1.18 7.83
N ASP A 51 7.70 -2.23 7.50
CA ASP A 51 8.08 -3.31 6.57
C ASP A 51 6.89 -3.66 5.66
N GLU A 52 7.17 -4.17 4.45
CA GLU A 52 6.16 -4.65 3.49
C GLU A 52 5.19 -5.65 4.12
N LEU A 53 5.69 -6.63 4.87
CA LEU A 53 4.87 -7.67 5.49
C LEU A 53 3.88 -7.07 6.51
N SER A 54 4.31 -6.05 7.26
CA SER A 54 3.47 -5.34 8.22
C SER A 54 2.36 -4.56 7.51
N ALA A 55 2.71 -3.88 6.41
CA ALA A 55 1.76 -3.18 5.55
C ALA A 55 0.74 -4.14 4.92
N LEU A 56 1.19 -5.30 4.44
CA LEU A 56 0.32 -6.33 3.89
C LEU A 56 -0.63 -6.90 4.93
N ARG A 57 -0.13 -7.18 6.14
CA ARG A 57 -0.95 -7.72 7.22
C ARG A 57 -2.06 -6.75 7.58
N ARG A 58 -1.73 -5.45 7.73
CA ARG A 58 -2.72 -4.40 7.96
C ARG A 58 -3.73 -4.29 6.84
N ALA A 59 -3.28 -4.34 5.59
CA ALA A 59 -4.18 -4.29 4.45
C ALA A 59 -5.16 -5.46 4.40
N LYS A 60 -4.77 -6.63 4.94
CA LYS A 60 -5.63 -7.81 5.10
C LYS A 60 -6.53 -7.79 6.34
N GLU A 61 -6.19 -6.97 7.34
CA GLU A 61 -6.99 -6.79 8.58
C GLU A 61 -8.12 -5.76 8.41
N MET A 62 -8.13 -4.99 7.32
CA MET A 62 -9.21 -4.08 6.92
C MET A 62 -10.31 -4.79 6.14
#